data_AF-A0A1V5L529-F1
#
_entry.id   AF-A0A1V5L529-F1
#
_cell.length_a   1.000
_cell.length_b   1.000
_cell.length_c   1.000
_cell.angle_alpha   90.00
_cell.angle_beta   90.00
_cell.angle_gamma   90.00
#
_symmetry.space_group_name_H-M   'P 1'
#
loop_
_entity.id
_entity.type
_entity.pdbx_description
1 polymer ?
#
loop_
_entity_poly.entity_id
_entity_poly.type
_entity_poly.pdbx_seq_one_letter_code
_entity_poly.pdbx_strand_id
1 'polypeptide(L)' 'MTTTLTRSNFANYFTLDNSKSYKTEANLLAALEKLGFREDRYIVCLNLQGRFTAIFPQSNIQDGNAMRYAAHGFMTIG' A
#
# COMPACT_ATOMS: atom_id res chain seq x y z
N MET A 1 -13.39 42.62 3.71
CA MET A 1 -12.24 41.95 3.05
C MET A 1 -12.11 40.59 3.71
N THR A 2 -12.53 39.53 3.03
CA THR A 2 -12.60 38.19 3.60
C THR A 2 -11.38 37.41 3.12
N THR A 3 -10.49 37.07 4.05
CA THR A 3 -9.26 36.34 3.72
C THR A 3 -9.60 34.88 3.47
N THR A 4 -9.64 34.47 2.20
CA THR A 4 -9.74 33.06 1.81
C THR A 4 -8.45 32.35 2.22
N LEU A 5 -8.50 31.61 3.32
CA LEU A 5 -7.47 30.64 3.69
C LEU A 5 -7.50 29.50 2.67
N THR A 6 -6.72 29.59 1.60
CA THR A 6 -6.39 28.41 0.77
C THR A 6 -5.48 27.53 1.61
N ARG A 7 -6.09 26.65 2.40
CA ARG A 7 -5.40 25.55 3.07
C ARG A 7 -4.77 24.73 1.94
N SER A 8 -3.46 24.86 1.74
CA SER A 8 -2.69 23.97 0.88
C SER A 8 -2.83 22.58 1.49
N ASN A 9 -3.85 21.83 1.06
CA ASN A 9 -4.09 20.45 1.46
C ASN A 9 -3.01 19.60 0.80
N PHE A 10 -1.78 19.67 1.31
CA PHE A 10 -0.80 18.60 1.18
C PHE A 10 -1.24 17.45 2.09
N ALA A 11 -2.43 16.90 1.83
CA ALA A 11 -2.75 15.61 2.40
C ALA A 11 -1.92 14.60 1.59
N ASN A 12 -1.04 13.90 2.31
CA ASN A 12 -0.19 12.85 1.76
C ASN A 12 -1.07 11.67 1.31
N TYR A 13 -1.72 11.81 0.17
CA TYR A 13 -2.51 10.76 -0.44
C TYR A 13 -1.60 9.88 -1.30
N PHE A 14 -1.77 8.57 -1.16
CA PHE A 14 -1.14 7.58 -2.04
C PHE A 14 -2.21 7.02 -2.96
N THR A 15 -1.97 7.05 -4.27
CA THR A 15 -2.86 6.43 -5.26
C THR A 15 -2.58 4.93 -5.33
N LEU A 16 -3.60 4.11 -5.06
CA LEU A 16 -3.50 2.64 -5.02
C LEU A 16 -4.13 1.95 -6.24
N ASP A 17 -4.52 2.72 -7.26
CA ASP A 17 -5.31 2.23 -8.40
C ASP A 17 -4.56 1.21 -9.24
N ASN A 18 -3.22 1.30 -9.28
CA ASN A 18 -2.35 0.36 -9.99
C ASN A 18 -1.74 -0.72 -9.08
N SER A 19 -2.08 -0.72 -7.79
CA SER A 19 -1.58 -1.70 -6.84
C SER A 19 -2.41 -2.98 -6.86
N LYS A 20 -1.74 -4.11 -6.76
CA LYS A 20 -2.38 -5.42 -6.68
C LYS A 20 -3.33 -5.47 -5.51
N SER A 21 -4.60 -5.75 -5.80
CA SER A 21 -5.69 -5.66 -4.84
C SER A 21 -6.67 -6.81 -4.96
N TYR A 22 -7.30 -7.15 -3.85
CA TYR A 22 -8.14 -8.32 -3.67
C TYR A 22 -9.52 -7.93 -3.17
N LYS A 23 -10.53 -8.75 -3.49
CA LYS A 23 -11.93 -8.46 -3.13
C LYS A 23 -12.19 -8.50 -1.62
N THR A 24 -11.42 -9.27 -0.87
CA THR A 24 -11.56 -9.44 0.57
C THR A 24 -10.18 -9.41 1.23
N GLU A 25 -10.15 -9.06 2.51
CA GLU A 25 -8.94 -9.12 3.32
C GLU A 25 -8.36 -10.53 3.38
N ALA A 26 -9.21 -11.55 3.56
CA ALA A 26 -8.79 -12.94 3.57
C ALA A 26 -8.06 -13.37 2.27
N ASN A 27 -8.53 -12.88 1.11
CA ASN A 27 -7.87 -13.16 -0.17
C ASN A 27 -6.51 -12.45 -0.29
N LEU A 28 -6.38 -11.25 0.26
CA LEU A 28 -5.09 -10.58 0.37
C LEU A 28 -4.15 -11.40 1.25
N LEU A 29 -4.57 -11.79 2.44
CA LEU A 29 -3.75 -12.56 3.38
C LEU A 29 -3.31 -13.91 2.80
N ALA A 30 -4.20 -14.64 2.15
CA ALA A 30 -3.87 -15.90 1.48
C ALA A 30 -2.86 -15.70 0.32
N ALA A 31 -2.93 -14.56 -0.36
CA ALA A 31 -1.96 -14.24 -1.39
C ALA A 31 -0.59 -13.87 -0.81
N LEU A 32 -0.55 -13.13 0.30
CA LEU A 32 0.69 -12.79 1.01
C LEU A 32 1.37 -14.06 1.55
N GLU A 33 0.60 -14.99 2.11
CA GLU A 33 1.07 -16.33 2.53
C GLU A 33 1.74 -17.06 1.36
N LYS A 34 1.04 -17.16 0.22
CA LYS A 34 1.54 -17.86 -0.98
C LYS A 34 2.81 -17.24 -1.55
N LEU A 35 2.99 -15.93 -1.37
CA LEU A 35 4.16 -15.18 -1.83
C LEU A 35 5.31 -15.18 -0.81
N GLY A 36 5.10 -15.70 0.40
CA GLY A 36 6.09 -15.68 1.47
C GLY A 36 6.24 -14.32 2.16
N PHE A 37 5.23 -13.45 2.07
CA PHE A 37 5.23 -12.09 2.62
C PHE A 37 4.41 -11.95 3.89
N ARG A 38 3.83 -13.04 4.42
CA ARG A 38 2.91 -12.99 5.57
C ARG A 38 3.56 -12.38 6.83
N GLU A 39 4.80 -12.77 7.08
CA GLU A 39 5.60 -12.36 8.24
C GLU A 39 6.28 -10.99 8.05
N ASP A 40 6.22 -10.42 6.85
CA ASP A 40 6.76 -9.09 6.60
C ASP A 40 5.86 -8.02 7.23
N ARG A 41 6.46 -6.87 7.53
CA ARG A 41 5.70 -5.71 8.01
C ARG A 41 5.08 -4.96 6.84
N TYR A 42 3.75 -4.98 6.76
CA TYR A 42 2.95 -4.22 5.79
C TYR A 42 1.75 -3.54 6.45
N ILE A 43 1.18 -2.58 5.73
CA ILE A 43 -0.08 -1.93 6.07
C ILE A 43 -1.14 -2.49 5.13
N VAL A 44 -2.24 -3.00 5.69
CA VAL A 44 -3.42 -3.38 4.90
C VAL A 44 -4.26 -2.13 4.65
N CYS A 45 -4.59 -1.87 3.39
CA CYS A 45 -5.36 -0.71 2.98
C CYS A 45 -6.56 -1.14 2.13
N LEU A 46 -7.66 -0.40 2.27
CA LEU A 46 -8.81 -0.47 1.36
C LEU A 46 -8.70 0.67 0.34
N ASN A 47 -8.68 0.35 -0.94
CA ASN A 47 -8.67 1.37 -1.98
C ASN A 47 -10.08 1.95 -2.22
N LEU A 48 -10.17 3.00 -3.04
CA LEU A 48 -11.44 3.67 -3.37
C LEU A 48 -12.45 2.76 -4.11
N GLN A 49 -12.00 1.64 -4.66
CA GLN A 49 -12.84 0.62 -5.30
C GLN A 49 -13.34 -0.45 -4.32
N GLY A 50 -13.04 -0.32 -3.03
CA GLY A 50 -13.43 -1.31 -2.02
C GLY A 50 -12.61 -2.61 -2.07
N ARG A 51 -11.38 -2.56 -2.58
CA ARG A 51 -10.47 -3.70 -2.68
C ARG A 51 -9.30 -3.57 -1.70
N PHE A 52 -8.89 -4.68 -1.13
CA PHE A 52 -7.82 -4.79 -0.14
C PHE A 52 -6.46 -4.91 -0.82
N THR A 53 -5.48 -4.13 -0.38
CA THR A 53 -4.08 -4.20 -0.84
C THR A 53 -3.14 -4.11 0.35
N ALA A 54 -1.87 -4.47 0.13
CA ALA A 54 -0.81 -4.34 1.11
C ALA A 54 0.21 -3.29 0.62
N ILE A 55 0.60 -2.41 1.54
CA ILE A 55 1.65 -1.41 1.34
C ILE A 55 2.87 -1.80 2.18
N PHE A 56 4.03 -1.91 1.53
CA PHE A 56 5.26 -2.32 2.18
C PHE A 56 6.19 -1.10 2.39
N PRO A 57 6.45 -0.68 3.63
CA PRO A 57 7.43 0.36 3.90
C PRO A 57 8.86 -0.14 3.63
N GLN A 58 9.66 0.65 2.92
CA GLN A 58 11.06 0.34 2.58
C GLN A 58 11.94 0.18 3.81
N SER A 59 11.62 0.87 4.91
CA SER A 59 12.32 0.77 6.19
C SER A 59 12.27 -0.62 6.83
N ASN A 60 11.35 -1.48 6.39
CA ASN A 60 11.17 -2.83 6.94
C ASN A 60 11.74 -3.94 6.06
N ILE A 61 12.44 -3.57 4.98
CA ILE A 61 13.01 -4.55 4.06
C ILE A 61 14.41 -4.87 4.56
N GLN A 62 14.53 -5.98 5.30
CA GLN A 62 15.81 -6.46 5.84
C GLN A 62 16.92 -6.56 4.78
N ASP A 63 16.55 -6.77 3.51
CA ASP A 63 17.49 -6.92 2.39
C ASP A 63 17.50 -5.72 1.41
N GLY A 64 16.84 -4.60 1.73
CA GLY A 64 16.76 -3.42 0.85
C GLY A 64 16.03 -3.64 -0.49
N ASN A 65 15.44 -4.81 -0.71
CA ASN A 65 14.83 -5.20 -1.97
C ASN A 65 13.34 -4.81 -2.07
N ALA A 66 13.04 -3.51 -2.07
CA ALA A 66 11.70 -2.98 -2.38
C ALA A 66 11.14 -3.51 -3.72
N MET A 67 12.05 -3.86 -4.63
CA MET A 67 11.71 -4.46 -5.92
C MET A 67 11.01 -5.80 -5.78
N ARG A 68 11.20 -6.56 -4.69
CA ARG A 68 10.52 -7.86 -4.49
C ARG A 68 8.99 -7.70 -4.44
N TYR A 69 8.50 -6.68 -3.74
CA TYR A 69 7.06 -6.43 -3.62
C TYR A 69 6.49 -5.77 -4.87
N ALA A 70 7.23 -4.79 -5.41
CA ALA A 70 6.86 -4.09 -6.64
C ALA A 70 6.77 -5.06 -7.84
N ALA A 71 7.64 -6.08 -7.91
CA ALA A 71 7.60 -7.13 -8.94
C ALA A 71 6.31 -7.96 -8.89
N HIS A 72 5.67 -8.06 -7.73
CA HIS A 72 4.34 -8.69 -7.59
C HIS A 72 3.19 -7.69 -7.70
N GLY A 73 3.46 -6.42 -7.98
CA GLY A 73 2.47 -5.36 -8.17
C GLY A 73 2.02 -4.67 -6.88
N PHE A 74 2.69 -4.89 -5.74
CA PHE A 74 2.35 -4.19 -4.50
C PHE A 74 3.03 -2.82 -4.42
N MET A 75 2.39 -1.91 -3.68
CA MET A 75 2.96 -0.60 -3.41
C MET A 75 4.09 -0.70 -2.39
N THR A 76 5.17 0.06 -2.62
CA THR A 76 6.21 0.28 -1.62
C THR A 76 6.29 1.76 -1.29
N ILE A 77 6.49 2.10 -0.01
CA ILE A 77 6.64 3.49 0.45
C ILE A 77 8.01 3.66 1.09
N GLY A 78 8.78 4.64 0.65
CA GLY A 78 10.10 4.99 1.19
C GLY A 78 10.03 6.29 1.98
#